data_AF-A0A1Y2VX80-F1
#
_entry.id   AF-A0A1Y2VX80-F1
#
_cell.length_a   1.000
_cell.length_b   1.000
_cell.length_c   1.000
_cell.angle_alpha   90.00
_cell.angle_beta   90.00
_cell.angle_gamma   90.00
#
_symmetry.space_group_name_H-M   'P 1'
#
loop_
_entity.id
_entity.type
_entity.pdbx_description
1 polymer ?
#
loop_
_entity_poly.entity_id
_entity_poly.type
_entity_poly.pdbx_seq_one_letter_code
_entity_poly.pdbx_strand_id
1 'polypeptide(L)'
;MAQQFHHICSAVQCVHNERERTLKTTDTSKLAKGPSGRVFDIKDLYGRHGDIKPDNFLWFHPKGNPSGLLALSDFGLGRLHTQVSRSNQDPRKLAYTATYIAPEFDLPDGMISRTSDIFSLGCVFLEYATWFLKGIDSVENDFPGQRNDKDVYGFDADKFFIIRHDESSATLKPFLKPQVKAWIEELQADENCSWYLYQLLELIRDKMLEPDREKRIHIVPLIKEMEMLRLSCERNESFYLKSTKES
;
A
#
# COMPACT_ATOMS: atom_id res chain seq x y z
N MET A 1 -2.73 16.61 5.44
CA MET A 1 -2.72 15.15 5.21
C MET A 1 -3.91 14.71 4.37
N ALA A 2 -5.16 14.84 4.84
CA ALA A 2 -6.38 14.36 4.16
C ALA A 2 -6.49 14.71 2.67
N GLN A 3 -6.28 15.98 2.31
CA GLN A 3 -6.31 16.42 0.92
C GLN A 3 -5.28 15.69 0.03
N GLN A 4 -4.05 15.53 0.54
CA GLN A 4 -2.96 14.90 -0.21
C GLN A 4 -3.24 13.40 -0.42
N PHE A 5 -3.73 12.70 0.60
CA PHE A 5 -4.05 11.27 0.48
C PHE A 5 -5.19 11.03 -0.51
N HIS A 6 -6.24 11.86 -0.45
CA HIS A 6 -7.31 11.83 -1.45
C HIS A 6 -6.77 12.05 -2.87
N HIS A 7 -5.92 13.06 -3.08
CA HIS A 7 -5.31 13.33 -4.39
C HIS A 7 -4.41 12.19 -4.88
N ILE A 8 -3.63 11.55 -4.01
CA ILE A 8 -2.82 10.38 -4.36
C ILE A 8 -3.73 9.23 -4.81
N CYS A 9 -4.83 8.97 -4.12
CA CYS A 9 -5.80 7.97 -4.56
C CYS A 9 -6.40 8.32 -5.94
N SER A 10 -6.74 9.59 -6.19
CA SER A 10 -7.18 10.05 -7.51
C SER A 10 -6.11 9.82 -8.59
N ALA A 11 -4.83 10.09 -8.28
CA ALA A 11 -3.72 9.86 -9.20
C ALA A 11 -3.55 8.37 -9.53
N VAL A 12 -3.67 7.49 -8.54
CA VAL A 12 -3.65 6.03 -8.75
C VAL A 12 -4.82 5.60 -9.64
N GLN A 13 -6.01 6.18 -9.48
CA GLN A 13 -7.14 5.91 -10.37
C GLN A 13 -6.84 6.34 -11.82
N CYS A 14 -6.19 7.48 -12.05
CA CYS A 14 -5.75 7.87 -13.38
C CYS A 14 -4.83 6.81 -13.99
N VAL A 15 -3.84 6.29 -13.23
CA VAL A 15 -2.98 5.19 -13.70
C VAL A 15 -3.79 3.93 -14.03
N HIS A 16 -4.77 3.60 -13.19
CA HIS A 16 -5.68 2.47 -13.33
C HIS A 16 -6.59 2.55 -14.55
N ASN A 17 -6.89 3.76 -15.05
CA ASN A 17 -7.81 4.02 -16.15
C ASN A 17 -7.13 4.42 -17.47
N GLU A 18 -6.09 5.26 -17.44
CA GLU A 18 -5.50 5.85 -18.66
C GLU A 18 -4.76 4.81 -19.50
N ARG A 19 -4.12 3.82 -18.87
CA ARG A 19 -3.46 2.74 -19.61
C ARG A 19 -4.46 1.85 -20.34
N GLU A 20 -5.68 1.69 -19.83
CA GLU A 20 -6.71 0.89 -20.48
C GLU A 20 -7.11 1.48 -21.84
N ARG A 21 -7.07 2.81 -22.01
CA ARG A 21 -7.36 3.47 -23.29
C ARG A 21 -6.20 3.35 -24.29
N THR A 22 -4.97 3.55 -23.85
CA THR A 22 -3.79 3.48 -24.74
C THR A 22 -3.43 2.05 -25.16
N LEU A 23 -3.89 1.03 -24.42
CA LEU A 23 -3.63 -0.39 -24.71
C LEU A 23 -4.68 -1.09 -25.58
N LYS A 24 -5.84 -0.47 -25.85
CA LYS A 24 -6.84 -1.00 -26.81
C LYS A 24 -6.26 -1.23 -28.22
N THR A 25 -5.08 -0.68 -28.50
CA THR A 25 -4.34 -0.80 -29.76
C THR A 25 -3.33 -1.97 -29.79
N THR A 26 -3.11 -2.67 -28.68
CA THR A 26 -2.21 -3.84 -28.62
C THR A 26 -3.02 -5.11 -28.36
N ASP A 27 -2.85 -6.11 -29.21
CA ASP A 27 -3.58 -7.39 -29.14
C ASP A 27 -3.38 -8.06 -27.76
N THR A 28 -4.45 -8.08 -26.95
CA THR A 28 -4.48 -8.52 -25.55
C THR A 28 -4.93 -9.97 -25.40
N SER A 29 -5.05 -10.72 -26.50
CA SER A 29 -5.61 -12.08 -26.53
C SER A 29 -4.72 -13.19 -25.93
N LYS A 30 -3.51 -12.87 -25.43
CA LYS A 30 -2.55 -13.87 -24.96
C LYS A 30 -2.21 -13.70 -23.48
N LEU A 31 -2.39 -14.76 -22.68
CA LEU A 31 -1.84 -14.85 -21.34
C LEU A 31 -0.31 -14.61 -21.39
N ALA A 32 0.20 -13.67 -20.59
CA ALA A 32 1.63 -13.44 -20.49
C ALA A 32 2.24 -14.50 -19.55
N LYS A 33 3.25 -15.24 -20.04
CA LYS A 33 4.08 -16.11 -19.18
C LYS A 33 5.06 -15.22 -18.40
N GLY A 34 4.94 -15.16 -17.08
CA GLY A 34 5.99 -14.55 -16.25
C GLY A 34 6.99 -15.58 -15.72
N PRO A 35 7.96 -15.15 -14.89
CA PRO A 35 8.94 -16.06 -14.30
C PRO A 35 8.23 -17.14 -13.46
N SER A 36 8.78 -18.36 -13.47
CA SER A 36 8.28 -19.53 -12.73
C SER A 36 6.97 -20.16 -13.26
N GLY A 37 6.58 -19.94 -14.52
CA GLY A 37 5.40 -20.58 -15.11
C GLY A 37 4.07 -20.01 -14.61
N ARG A 38 4.10 -18.88 -13.90
CA ARG A 38 2.89 -18.16 -13.48
C ARG A 38 2.17 -17.58 -14.69
N VAL A 39 0.87 -17.81 -14.72
CA VAL A 39 -0.06 -17.30 -15.72
C VAL A 39 -0.65 -16.01 -15.19
N PHE A 40 -0.48 -14.91 -15.93
CA PHE A 40 -1.08 -13.64 -15.59
C PHE A 40 -2.18 -13.31 -16.60
N ASP A 41 -3.35 -12.86 -16.14
CA ASP A 41 -4.23 -12.12 -17.03
C ASP A 41 -3.52 -10.83 -17.42
N ILE A 42 -3.33 -10.67 -18.72
CA ILE A 42 -2.73 -9.46 -19.29
C ILE A 42 -3.49 -8.22 -18.81
N LYS A 43 -4.82 -8.30 -18.68
CA LYS A 43 -5.68 -7.20 -18.21
C LYS A 43 -5.39 -6.81 -16.77
N ASP A 44 -4.99 -7.76 -15.92
CA ASP A 44 -4.65 -7.51 -14.52
C ASP A 44 -3.20 -6.98 -14.34
N LEU A 45 -2.33 -7.23 -15.31
CA LEU A 45 -1.00 -6.63 -15.36
C LEU A 45 -1.01 -5.19 -15.89
N TYR A 46 -2.02 -4.82 -16.69
CA TYR A 46 -2.14 -3.50 -17.29
C TYR A 46 -2.88 -2.52 -16.37
N GLY A 47 -2.52 -1.24 -16.45
CA GLY A 47 -3.14 -0.21 -15.60
C GLY A 47 -2.65 -0.14 -14.16
N ARG A 48 -1.74 -0.99 -13.69
CA ARG A 48 -1.11 -0.79 -12.37
C ARG A 48 0.08 0.16 -12.42
N HIS A 49 0.39 0.76 -11.27
CA HIS A 49 1.66 1.38 -10.98
C HIS A 49 2.76 0.32 -10.85
N GLY A 50 2.57 -0.62 -9.91
CA GLY A 50 3.41 -1.80 -9.72
C GLY A 50 4.76 -1.58 -9.05
N ASP A 51 4.96 -0.43 -8.40
CA ASP A 51 6.17 -0.09 -7.62
C ASP A 51 5.84 1.05 -6.64
N ILE A 52 4.72 0.97 -5.92
CA ILE A 52 4.38 2.00 -4.93
C ILE A 52 5.21 1.74 -3.67
N LYS A 53 6.07 2.70 -3.33
CA LYS A 53 6.96 2.69 -2.16
C LYS A 53 7.37 4.13 -1.84
N PRO A 54 7.92 4.42 -0.65
CA PRO A 54 8.24 5.80 -0.25
C PRO A 54 9.17 6.54 -1.21
N ASP A 55 10.14 5.88 -1.85
CA ASP A 55 11.07 6.49 -2.82
C ASP A 55 10.36 7.14 -4.01
N ASN A 56 9.16 6.65 -4.34
CA ASN A 56 8.36 7.16 -5.47
C ASN A 56 7.37 8.25 -5.03
N PHE A 57 7.44 8.72 -3.78
CA PHE A 57 6.69 9.88 -3.30
C PHE A 57 7.59 11.11 -3.27
N LEU A 58 7.33 12.05 -4.17
CA LEU A 58 8.05 13.31 -4.29
C LEU A 58 7.30 14.42 -3.57
N TRP A 59 8.04 15.31 -2.89
CA TRP A 59 7.48 16.46 -2.20
C TRP A 59 7.93 17.77 -2.87
N PHE A 60 7.00 18.44 -3.53
CA PHE A 60 7.22 19.72 -4.20
C PHE A 60 6.72 20.89 -3.36
N HIS A 61 7.37 22.05 -3.52
CA HIS A 61 6.96 23.31 -2.90
C HIS A 61 6.59 24.33 -3.99
N PRO A 62 5.43 24.17 -4.64
CA PRO A 62 5.01 25.12 -5.67
C PRO A 62 4.77 26.50 -5.05
N LYS A 63 5.17 27.55 -5.78
CA LYS A 63 4.96 28.94 -5.36
C LYS A 63 3.48 29.17 -5.04
N GLY A 64 3.20 29.70 -3.85
CA GLY A 64 1.83 29.99 -3.40
C GLY A 64 1.12 28.84 -2.69
N ASN A 65 1.74 27.67 -2.51
CA ASN A 65 1.19 26.59 -1.70
C ASN A 65 2.14 26.27 -0.52
N PRO A 66 1.89 26.83 0.68
CA PRO A 66 2.74 26.59 1.85
C PRO A 66 2.68 25.13 2.34
N SER A 67 1.62 24.39 2.01
CA SER A 67 1.41 23.01 2.43
C SER A 67 2.11 21.99 1.52
N GLY A 68 2.81 22.44 0.48
CA GLY A 68 3.48 21.58 -0.50
C GLY A 68 2.52 20.73 -1.35
N LEU A 69 3.12 19.92 -2.21
CA LEU A 69 2.44 18.96 -3.09
C LEU A 69 3.14 17.62 -3.00
N LEU A 70 2.42 16.61 -2.52
CA LEU A 70 2.86 15.22 -2.57
C LEU A 70 2.47 14.65 -3.93
N ALA A 71 3.45 14.12 -4.67
CA ALA A 71 3.25 13.55 -5.99
C ALA A 71 3.81 12.13 -6.04
N LEU A 72 3.06 11.20 -6.65
CA LEU A 72 3.54 9.86 -6.97
C LEU A 72 4.34 9.92 -8.29
N SER A 73 5.49 9.24 -8.37
CA SER A 73 6.38 9.19 -9.54
C SER A 73 6.65 7.76 -10.00
N ASP A 74 7.44 7.61 -11.08
CA ASP A 74 7.92 6.31 -11.60
C ASP A 74 6.81 5.34 -12.04
N PHE A 75 5.80 5.90 -12.70
CA PHE A 75 4.70 5.16 -13.33
C PHE A 75 5.20 4.23 -14.45
N GLY A 76 5.27 2.92 -14.22
CA GLY A 76 5.39 1.93 -15.29
C GLY A 76 6.66 1.14 -15.45
N LEU A 77 7.62 1.27 -14.55
CA LEU A 77 8.77 0.38 -14.56
C LEU A 77 8.47 -0.98 -13.89
N GLY A 78 7.32 -1.15 -13.22
CA GLY A 78 6.88 -2.42 -12.62
C GLY A 78 6.69 -3.60 -13.59
N ARG A 79 6.73 -3.37 -14.92
CA ARG A 79 6.82 -4.44 -15.94
C ARG A 79 8.26 -4.91 -16.19
N LEU A 80 9.24 -4.01 -16.06
CA LEU A 80 10.67 -4.27 -16.28
C LEU A 80 11.36 -4.74 -14.99
N HIS A 81 10.87 -4.26 -13.84
CA HIS A 81 11.37 -4.66 -12.52
C HIS A 81 11.16 -6.14 -12.20
N THR A 82 10.13 -6.79 -12.77
CA THR A 82 9.89 -8.23 -12.57
C THR A 82 10.76 -9.14 -13.43
N GLN A 83 11.29 -8.66 -14.57
CA GLN A 83 12.06 -9.48 -15.51
C GLN A 83 13.57 -9.21 -15.50
N VAL A 84 14.02 -7.96 -15.32
CA VAL A 84 15.42 -7.59 -15.56
C VAL A 84 16.16 -7.15 -14.29
N SER A 85 15.43 -6.73 -13.26
CA SER A 85 16.01 -6.01 -12.12
C SER A 85 16.58 -6.89 -11.00
N ARG A 86 16.32 -8.20 -11.01
CA ARG A 86 16.78 -9.09 -9.91
C ARG A 86 18.26 -9.47 -10.02
N SER A 87 18.91 -9.31 -11.17
CA SER A 87 20.28 -9.81 -11.38
C SER A 87 21.41 -8.82 -11.05
N ASN A 88 21.14 -7.51 -10.99
CA ASN A 88 22.18 -6.47 -10.82
C ASN A 88 21.87 -5.41 -9.74
N GLN A 89 20.82 -5.56 -8.93
CA GLN A 89 20.48 -4.60 -7.88
C GLN A 89 21.07 -4.97 -6.52
N ASP A 90 21.44 -3.94 -5.73
CA ASP A 90 21.87 -4.09 -4.34
C ASP A 90 20.81 -4.93 -3.57
N PRO A 91 21.20 -6.06 -2.94
CA PRO A 91 20.29 -6.90 -2.17
C PRO A 91 19.44 -6.13 -1.16
N ARG A 92 19.97 -5.03 -0.59
CA ARG A 92 19.24 -4.18 0.36
C ARG A 92 18.09 -3.42 -0.31
N LYS A 93 18.30 -2.92 -1.53
CA LYS A 93 17.23 -2.26 -2.31
C LYS A 93 16.14 -3.25 -2.72
N LEU A 94 16.53 -4.50 -2.99
CA LEU A 94 15.59 -5.56 -3.32
C LEU A 94 14.75 -5.95 -2.09
N ALA A 95 15.38 -6.08 -0.92
CA ALA A 95 14.70 -6.34 0.35
C ALA A 95 13.74 -5.20 0.72
N TYR A 96 14.17 -3.94 0.59
CA TYR A 96 13.32 -2.78 0.85
C TYR A 96 12.13 -2.68 -0.10
N THR A 97 12.32 -2.95 -1.39
CA THR A 97 11.19 -3.02 -2.34
C THR A 97 10.24 -4.17 -2.00
N ALA A 98 10.76 -5.28 -1.45
CA ALA A 98 9.95 -6.41 -1.01
C ALA A 98 9.06 -6.10 0.20
N THR A 99 9.34 -5.05 0.96
CA THR A 99 8.52 -4.62 2.11
C THR A 99 7.10 -4.22 1.70
N TYR A 100 6.97 -3.55 0.54
CA TYR A 100 5.70 -2.96 0.09
C TYR A 100 4.90 -3.87 -0.87
N ILE A 101 5.40 -5.08 -1.18
CA ILE A 101 4.70 -5.98 -2.11
C ILE A 101 3.42 -6.53 -1.48
N ALA A 102 2.42 -6.78 -2.32
CA ALA A 102 1.18 -7.39 -1.88
C ALA A 102 1.33 -8.91 -1.69
N PRO A 103 0.50 -9.55 -0.84
CA PRO A 103 0.60 -10.98 -0.53
C PRO A 103 0.53 -11.92 -1.74
N GLU A 104 -0.25 -11.55 -2.76
CA GLU A 104 -0.39 -12.32 -4.00
C GLU A 104 0.92 -12.49 -4.80
N PHE A 105 1.98 -11.75 -4.48
CA PHE A 105 3.30 -11.99 -5.07
C PHE A 105 3.97 -13.26 -4.53
N ASP A 106 3.64 -13.66 -3.31
CA ASP A 106 4.28 -14.79 -2.62
C ASP A 106 3.40 -16.05 -2.59
N LEU A 107 2.14 -15.95 -3.02
CA LEU A 107 1.26 -17.11 -3.18
C LEU A 107 1.63 -17.92 -4.44
N PRO A 108 1.60 -19.27 -4.40
CA PRO A 108 1.87 -20.11 -5.58
C PRO A 108 0.93 -19.82 -6.76
N ASP A 109 -0.35 -19.58 -6.48
CA ASP A 109 -1.46 -19.30 -7.39
C ASP A 109 -1.91 -17.83 -7.33
N GLY A 110 -1.11 -16.96 -6.71
CA GLY A 110 -1.45 -15.55 -6.53
C GLY A 110 -1.59 -14.79 -7.85
N MET A 111 -2.72 -14.10 -8.00
CA MET A 111 -3.01 -13.25 -9.15
C MET A 111 -2.77 -11.77 -8.81
N ILE A 112 -1.70 -11.21 -9.40
CA ILE A 112 -1.37 -9.79 -9.28
C ILE A 112 -2.43 -8.96 -10.01
N SER A 113 -2.91 -7.87 -9.39
CA SER A 113 -3.90 -6.99 -10.01
C SER A 113 -3.78 -5.54 -9.52
N ARG A 114 -4.70 -4.66 -9.93
CA ARG A 114 -4.74 -3.26 -9.47
C ARG A 114 -4.90 -3.12 -7.95
N THR A 115 -5.48 -4.10 -7.26
CA THR A 115 -5.57 -4.10 -5.78
C THR A 115 -4.21 -4.35 -5.12
N SER A 116 -3.20 -4.83 -5.84
CA SER A 116 -1.82 -4.90 -5.33
C SER A 116 -1.23 -3.51 -5.06
N ASP A 117 -1.54 -2.53 -5.93
CA ASP A 117 -1.17 -1.12 -5.70
C ASP A 117 -1.84 -0.57 -4.43
N ILE A 118 -3.07 -1.00 -4.13
CA ILE A 118 -3.81 -0.55 -2.93
C ILE A 118 -3.16 -1.07 -1.65
N PHE A 119 -2.70 -2.32 -1.64
CA PHE A 119 -1.96 -2.86 -0.51
C PHE A 119 -0.64 -2.10 -0.29
N SER A 120 0.10 -1.87 -1.37
CA SER A 120 1.36 -1.12 -1.35
C SER A 120 1.14 0.32 -0.84
N LEU A 121 0.06 0.97 -1.29
CA LEU A 121 -0.35 2.29 -0.83
C LEU A 121 -0.73 2.29 0.66
N GLY A 122 -1.41 1.24 1.13
CA GLY A 122 -1.74 1.06 2.54
C GLY A 122 -0.50 0.97 3.42
N CYS A 123 0.55 0.29 2.96
CA CYS A 123 1.83 0.20 3.66
C CYS A 123 2.47 1.60 3.79
N VAL A 124 2.54 2.36 2.69
CA VAL A 124 3.11 3.72 2.69
C VAL A 124 2.29 4.68 3.56
N PHE A 125 0.96 4.60 3.50
CA PHE A 125 0.08 5.46 4.32
C PHE A 125 0.21 5.14 5.81
N LEU A 126 0.42 3.87 6.18
CA LEU A 126 0.67 3.48 7.56
C LEU A 126 2.02 4.00 8.06
N GLU A 127 3.08 3.94 7.24
CA GLU A 127 4.38 4.53 7.61
C GLU A 127 4.29 6.06 7.73
N TYR A 128 3.51 6.72 6.87
CA TYR A 128 3.26 8.16 7.01
C TYR A 128 2.53 8.50 8.32
N ALA A 129 1.49 7.73 8.68
CA ALA A 129 0.79 7.91 9.96
C ALA A 129 1.71 7.63 11.16
N THR A 130 2.58 6.63 11.04
CA THR A 130 3.61 6.31 12.03
C THR A 130 4.58 7.48 12.21
N TRP A 131 5.13 8.02 11.12
CA TRP A 131 5.99 9.20 11.16
C TRP A 131 5.29 10.40 11.79
N PHE A 132 4.03 10.62 11.43
CA PHE A 132 3.27 11.76 11.92
C PHE A 132 3.05 11.72 13.44
N LEU A 133 2.78 10.54 14.01
CA LEU A 133 2.49 10.38 15.44
C LEU A 133 3.74 10.12 16.29
N LYS A 134 4.68 9.31 15.79
CA LYS A 134 5.82 8.80 16.58
C LYS A 134 7.19 9.29 16.10
N GLY A 135 7.26 9.96 14.95
CA GLY A 135 8.51 10.47 14.37
C GLY A 135 9.22 9.46 13.46
N ILE A 136 10.36 9.90 12.91
CA ILE A 136 11.09 9.16 11.87
C ILE A 136 11.77 7.89 12.39
N ASP A 137 12.26 7.90 13.63
CA ASP A 137 12.93 6.74 14.23
C ASP A 137 12.00 5.53 14.30
N SER A 138 10.71 5.74 14.55
CA SER A 138 9.73 4.66 14.57
C SER A 138 9.43 4.08 13.19
N VAL A 139 9.60 4.85 12.10
CA VAL A 139 9.47 4.34 10.73
C VAL A 139 10.71 3.58 10.31
N GLU A 140 11.89 4.05 10.70
CA GLU A 140 13.17 3.45 10.28
C GLU A 140 13.57 2.24 11.15
N ASN A 141 13.18 2.21 12.42
CA ASN A 141 13.68 1.23 13.39
C ASN A 141 12.57 0.47 14.13
N ASP A 142 11.68 1.17 14.86
CA ASP A 142 10.75 0.49 15.77
C ASP A 142 9.75 -0.38 15.03
N PHE A 143 9.07 0.18 14.02
CA PHE A 143 8.03 -0.54 13.28
C PHE A 143 8.59 -1.66 12.41
N PRO A 144 9.67 -1.45 11.61
CA PRO A 144 10.35 -2.54 10.91
C PRO A 144 10.85 -3.61 11.88
N GLY A 145 11.45 -3.22 13.01
CA GLY A 145 11.93 -4.15 14.03
C GLY A 145 10.82 -5.02 14.62
N GLN A 146 9.66 -4.42 14.90
CA GLN A 146 8.51 -5.14 15.46
C GLN A 146 7.81 -6.04 14.43
N ARG A 147 7.71 -5.61 13.18
CA ARG A 147 7.03 -6.40 12.12
C ARG A 147 7.96 -7.40 11.43
N ASN A 148 9.27 -7.35 11.66
CA ASN A 148 10.20 -8.35 11.15
C ASN A 148 9.89 -9.72 11.78
N ASP A 149 9.65 -10.71 10.94
CA ASP A 149 9.34 -12.09 11.34
C ASP A 149 9.83 -13.03 10.24
N LYS A 150 10.01 -14.30 10.57
CA LYS A 150 10.41 -15.31 9.60
C LYS A 150 9.29 -15.57 8.59
N ASP A 151 9.63 -15.58 7.32
CA ASP A 151 8.74 -15.98 6.23
C ASP A 151 8.56 -17.51 6.15
N VAL A 152 7.80 -17.98 5.16
CA VAL A 152 7.48 -19.40 4.95
C VAL A 152 8.74 -20.25 4.70
N TYR A 153 9.84 -19.63 4.28
CA TYR A 153 11.12 -20.28 4.02
C TYR A 153 12.11 -20.13 5.18
N GLY A 154 11.69 -19.46 6.28
CA GLY A 154 12.48 -19.26 7.47
C GLY A 154 13.44 -18.07 7.42
N PHE A 155 13.31 -17.19 6.42
CA PHE A 155 14.11 -15.97 6.31
C PHE A 155 13.42 -14.79 6.97
N ASP A 156 14.19 -13.95 7.66
CA ASP A 156 13.68 -12.70 8.23
C ASP A 156 13.16 -11.81 7.10
N ALA A 157 11.87 -11.46 7.17
CA ALA A 157 11.20 -10.67 6.16
C ALA A 157 10.45 -9.51 6.82
N ASP A 158 10.94 -8.30 6.53
CA ASP A 158 10.23 -7.07 6.82
C ASP A 158 9.03 -6.90 5.88
N LYS A 159 7.93 -7.59 6.18
CA LYS A 159 6.69 -7.58 5.40
C LYS A 159 5.51 -7.30 6.30
N PHE A 160 4.47 -6.68 5.74
CA PHE A 160 3.23 -6.40 6.46
C PHE A 160 2.34 -7.63 6.62
N PHE A 161 2.55 -8.67 5.81
CA PHE A 161 1.76 -9.89 5.79
C PHE A 161 2.62 -11.13 6.06
N ILE A 162 1.95 -12.24 6.30
CA ILE A 162 2.52 -13.58 6.34
C ILE A 162 1.64 -14.55 5.57
N ILE A 163 2.23 -15.55 4.92
CA ILE A 163 1.50 -16.64 4.29
C ILE A 163 1.59 -17.85 5.21
N ARG A 164 0.45 -18.47 5.52
CA ARG A 164 0.38 -19.67 6.36
C ARG A 164 -0.66 -20.63 5.80
N HIS A 165 -0.57 -21.89 6.19
CA HIS A 165 -1.67 -22.82 5.92
C HIS A 165 -2.91 -22.38 6.66
N ASP A 166 -4.04 -22.42 5.98
CA ASP A 166 -5.34 -22.23 6.60
C ASP A 166 -5.63 -23.43 7.53
N GLU A 167 -6.00 -23.18 8.79
CA GLU A 167 -6.34 -24.26 9.72
C GLU A 167 -7.51 -25.12 9.19
N SER A 168 -8.33 -24.55 8.30
CA SER A 168 -9.48 -25.21 7.68
C SER A 168 -9.19 -25.84 6.30
N SER A 169 -8.03 -25.59 5.69
CA SER A 169 -7.70 -26.17 4.37
C SER A 169 -6.19 -26.30 4.14
N ALA A 170 -5.75 -27.33 3.41
CA ALA A 170 -4.34 -27.53 3.09
C ALA A 170 -3.74 -26.44 2.16
N THR A 171 -4.48 -25.37 1.86
CA THR A 171 -4.04 -24.27 1.00
C THR A 171 -3.32 -23.19 1.80
N LEU A 172 -2.34 -22.56 1.17
CA LEU A 172 -1.67 -21.39 1.72
C LEU A 172 -2.57 -20.16 1.54
N LYS A 173 -2.76 -19.40 2.61
CA LYS A 173 -3.51 -18.14 2.59
C LYS A 173 -2.69 -16.99 3.17
N PRO A 174 -2.92 -15.76 2.68
CA PRO A 174 -2.26 -14.57 3.23
C PRO A 174 -3.01 -14.06 4.47
N PHE A 175 -2.26 -13.57 5.44
CA PHE A 175 -2.76 -12.97 6.67
C PHE A 175 -1.99 -11.69 6.99
N LEU A 176 -2.67 -10.67 7.52
CA LEU A 176 -2.00 -9.47 8.02
C LEU A 176 -1.26 -9.84 9.30
N LYS A 177 0.02 -9.48 9.43
CA LYS A 177 0.80 -9.83 10.61
C LYS A 177 0.13 -9.25 11.88
N PRO A 178 0.01 -10.04 12.97
CA PRO A 178 -0.48 -9.52 14.25
C PRO A 178 0.29 -8.28 14.73
N GLN A 179 1.60 -8.22 14.46
CA GLN A 179 2.47 -7.10 14.79
C GLN A 179 2.06 -5.81 14.08
N VAL A 180 1.58 -5.88 12.84
CA VAL A 180 1.04 -4.71 12.12
C VAL A 180 -0.28 -4.25 12.72
N LYS A 181 -1.15 -5.19 13.12
CA LYS A 181 -2.42 -4.85 13.79
C LYS A 181 -2.17 -4.18 15.15
N ALA A 182 -1.27 -4.76 15.94
CA ALA A 182 -0.85 -4.20 17.22
C ALA A 182 -0.22 -2.81 17.07
N TRP A 183 0.60 -2.58 16.04
CA TRP A 183 1.16 -1.27 15.74
C TRP A 183 0.08 -0.24 15.43
N ILE A 184 -0.93 -0.60 14.62
CA ILE A 184 -2.07 0.27 14.33
C ILE A 184 -2.86 0.60 15.60
N GLU A 185 -3.10 -0.38 16.46
CA GLU A 185 -3.77 -0.18 17.75
C GLU A 185 -2.96 0.74 18.68
N GLU A 186 -1.63 0.63 18.67
CA GLU A 186 -0.75 1.55 19.41
C GLU A 186 -0.87 2.99 18.88
N LEU A 187 -0.84 3.18 17.56
CA LEU A 187 -1.04 4.50 16.94
C LEU A 187 -2.42 5.08 17.25
N GLN A 188 -3.46 4.25 17.27
CA GLN A 188 -4.81 4.67 17.64
C GLN A 188 -4.93 5.06 19.13
N ALA A 189 -4.10 4.46 19.98
CA ALA A 189 -4.02 4.77 21.40
C ALA A 189 -3.07 5.94 21.71
N ASP A 190 -2.39 6.52 20.71
CA ASP A 190 -1.51 7.68 20.89
C ASP A 190 -2.30 8.89 21.41
N GLU A 191 -1.68 9.70 22.26
CA GLU A 191 -2.33 10.90 22.81
C GLU A 191 -2.64 11.96 21.74
N ASN A 192 -1.87 11.99 20.66
CA ASN A 192 -2.05 12.91 19.53
C ASN A 192 -2.91 12.31 18.41
N CYS A 193 -3.44 11.10 18.59
CA CYS A 193 -4.33 10.49 17.62
C CYS A 193 -5.67 11.24 17.60
N SER A 194 -5.91 12.00 16.52
CA SER A 194 -7.21 12.62 16.27
C SER A 194 -8.23 11.63 15.73
N TRP A 195 -9.51 12.00 15.73
CA TRP A 195 -10.58 11.18 15.12
C TRP A 195 -10.34 10.90 13.64
N TYR A 196 -9.78 11.87 12.90
CA TYR A 196 -9.35 11.67 11.52
C TYR A 196 -8.29 10.56 11.39
N LEU A 197 -7.23 10.62 12.21
CA LEU A 197 -6.18 9.60 12.18
C LEU A 197 -6.70 8.23 12.60
N TYR A 198 -7.56 8.18 13.60
CA TYR A 198 -8.18 6.96 14.07
C TYR A 198 -8.96 6.26 12.93
N GLN A 199 -9.84 6.98 12.24
CA GLN A 199 -10.63 6.42 11.14
C GLN A 199 -9.78 6.11 9.89
N LEU A 200 -8.75 6.92 9.61
CA LEU A 200 -7.79 6.64 8.55
C LEU A 200 -7.05 5.32 8.83
N LEU A 201 -6.62 5.09 10.07
CA LEU A 201 -5.96 3.86 10.50
C LEU A 201 -6.87 2.64 10.39
N GLU A 202 -8.17 2.76 10.71
CA GLU A 202 -9.15 1.69 10.47
C GLU A 202 -9.33 1.38 8.98
N LEU A 203 -9.44 2.43 8.14
CA LEU A 203 -9.54 2.27 6.69
C LEU A 203 -8.29 1.57 6.12
N ILE A 204 -7.10 1.95 6.60
CA ILE A 204 -5.84 1.31 6.22
C ILE A 204 -5.85 -0.17 6.65
N ARG A 205 -6.14 -0.46 7.91
CA ARG A 205 -6.13 -1.82 8.49
C ARG A 205 -7.12 -2.75 7.79
N ASP A 206 -8.37 -2.32 7.67
CA ASP A 206 -9.50 -3.20 7.35
C ASP A 206 -9.82 -3.25 5.86
N LYS A 207 -9.37 -2.25 5.08
CA LYS A 207 -9.71 -2.14 3.66
C LYS A 207 -8.50 -2.15 2.75
N MET A 208 -7.44 -1.40 3.07
CA MET A 208 -6.25 -1.30 2.21
C MET A 208 -5.28 -2.48 2.43
N LEU A 209 -5.02 -2.84 3.68
CA LEU A 209 -4.15 -3.93 4.10
C LEU A 209 -4.88 -5.27 4.24
N GLU A 210 -6.09 -5.40 3.69
CA GLU A 210 -6.80 -6.67 3.58
C GLU A 210 -5.97 -7.67 2.75
N PRO A 211 -5.47 -8.77 3.34
CA PRO A 211 -4.53 -9.66 2.66
C PRO A 211 -5.16 -10.41 1.48
N ASP A 212 -6.44 -10.74 1.56
CA ASP A 212 -7.18 -11.38 0.48
C ASP A 212 -7.53 -10.35 -0.61
N ARG A 213 -6.92 -10.50 -1.79
CA ARG A 213 -7.08 -9.55 -2.90
C ARG A 213 -8.54 -9.35 -3.33
N GLU A 214 -9.40 -10.36 -3.16
CA GLU A 214 -10.81 -10.33 -3.57
C GLU A 214 -11.67 -9.52 -2.58
N LYS A 215 -11.21 -9.41 -1.33
CA LYS A 215 -11.86 -8.64 -0.27
C LYS A 215 -11.29 -7.22 -0.15
N ARG A 216 -10.08 -7.01 -0.66
CA ARG A 216 -9.37 -5.73 -0.61
C ARG A 216 -10.12 -4.65 -1.39
N ILE A 217 -10.18 -3.46 -0.83
CA ILE A 217 -10.89 -2.34 -1.45
C ILE A 217 -10.28 -1.96 -2.80
N HIS A 218 -11.12 -1.67 -3.79
CA HIS A 218 -10.68 -1.13 -5.07
C HIS A 218 -10.49 0.40 -5.00
N ILE A 219 -9.75 0.97 -5.96
CA ILE A 219 -9.42 2.40 -5.94
C ILE A 219 -10.65 3.32 -5.94
N VAL A 220 -11.71 2.96 -6.67
CA VAL A 220 -12.93 3.80 -6.79
C VAL A 220 -13.66 3.93 -5.45
N PRO A 221 -14.02 2.84 -4.73
CA PRO A 221 -14.58 2.97 -3.40
C PRO A 221 -13.59 3.59 -2.40
N LEU A 222 -12.29 3.32 -2.51
CA LEU A 222 -11.29 3.94 -1.63
C LEU A 222 -11.26 5.47 -1.75
N ILE A 223 -11.36 6.01 -2.97
CA ILE A 223 -11.46 7.47 -3.20
C ILE A 223 -12.68 8.05 -2.48
N LYS A 224 -13.82 7.34 -2.49
CA LYS A 224 -15.02 7.80 -1.79
C LYS A 224 -14.82 7.85 -0.28
N GLU A 225 -14.22 6.83 0.31
CA GLU A 225 -13.89 6.81 1.75
C GLU A 225 -12.92 7.95 2.12
N MET A 226 -11.86 8.14 1.32
CA MET A 226 -10.89 9.21 1.52
C MET A 226 -11.51 10.61 1.35
N GLU A 227 -12.42 10.78 0.40
CA GLU A 227 -13.18 12.02 0.21
C GLU A 227 -14.09 12.31 1.40
N MET A 228 -14.77 11.29 1.96
CA MET A 228 -15.59 11.45 3.16
C MET A 228 -14.76 11.87 4.38
N LEU A 229 -13.57 11.30 4.56
CA LEU A 229 -12.64 11.73 5.61
C LEU A 229 -12.18 13.19 5.39
N ARG A 230 -11.85 13.55 4.15
CA ARG A 230 -11.43 14.91 3.77
C ARG A 230 -12.52 15.94 4.03
N LEU A 231 -13.75 15.67 3.59
CA LEU A 231 -14.91 16.54 3.82
C LEU A 231 -15.25 16.67 5.32
N SER A 232 -15.04 15.61 6.11
CA SER A 232 -15.22 15.68 7.56
C SER A 232 -14.23 16.66 8.21
N CYS A 233 -12.97 16.67 7.75
CA CYS A 233 -11.99 17.68 8.20
C CYS A 233 -12.39 19.11 7.82
N GLU A 234 -12.98 19.33 6.64
CA GLU A 234 -13.42 20.68 6.23
C GLU A 234 -14.62 21.20 7.04
N ARG A 235 -15.48 20.29 7.50
CA ARG A 235 -16.71 20.64 8.22
C ARG A 235 -16.51 20.78 9.72
N ASN A 236 -15.53 20.09 10.28
CA ASN A 236 -15.32 20.03 11.72
C ASN A 236 -13.82 20.05 12.06
N GLU A 237 -13.34 21.18 12.57
CA GLU A 237 -11.94 21.31 12.99
C GLU A 237 -11.57 20.38 14.13
N SER A 238 -12.50 20.07 15.05
CA SER A 238 -12.21 19.16 16.16
C SER A 238 -11.93 17.73 15.70
N PHE A 239 -12.40 17.35 14.51
CA PHE A 239 -12.18 16.02 13.95
C PHE A 239 -10.70 15.71 13.70
N TYR A 240 -9.90 16.73 13.40
CA TYR A 240 -8.46 16.56 13.14
C TYR A 240 -7.55 17.29 14.13
N LEU A 241 -8.06 18.24 14.92
CA LEU A 241 -7.29 18.96 15.94
C LEU A 241 -7.36 18.33 17.34
N LYS A 242 -8.50 17.72 17.71
CA LYS A 242 -8.66 17.14 19.05
C LYS A 242 -8.28 15.68 19.07
N SER A 243 -7.67 15.27 20.17
CA SER A 243 -7.40 13.87 20.46
C SER A 243 -8.71 13.11 20.68
N THR A 244 -8.74 11.83 20.31
CA THR A 244 -9.84 10.92 20.68
C THR A 244 -10.00 10.79 22.20
N LYS A 245 -8.96 11.10 22.99
CA LYS A 245 -8.97 11.08 24.46
C LYS A 245 -9.51 12.36 25.11
N GLU A 246 -9.69 13.43 24.35
CA GLU A 246 -10.22 14.73 24.84
C GLU A 246 -11.74 14.89 24.60
N SER A 247 -12.38 13.86 24.04
CA SER A 247 -13.78 13.88 23.59
C SER A 247 -14.74 13.25 24.59
#